data_AF-A0A938N4Z6-F1
#
_entry.id   AF-A0A938N4Z6-F1
#
_cell.length_a   1.000
_cell.length_b   1.000
_cell.length_c   1.000
_cell.angle_alpha   90.00
_cell.angle_beta   90.00
_cell.angle_gamma   90.00
#
_symmetry.space_group_name_H-M   'P 1'
#
loop_
_entity.id
_entity.type
_entity.pdbx_description
1 polymer ?
#
loop_
_entity_poly.entity_id
_entity_poly.type
_entity_poly.pdbx_seq_one_letter_code
_entity_poly.pdbx_strand_id
1 'polypeptide(L)'
;MNDVLDRKHDRAFATERPSRWLLSVQWLAALAVISLLSALGAASQFGRGGMLVAGLAAAGIVAYNVLAKFIPAFGFVSLGAIGALHMLVPDQHPGVVLPFWFSMTFTAIVAGIVHRLRQKRPAATVRGMLFAVALWAAWSAALVWWIAPNSRDPLVGFDHPRDGIVVVAILLIGCVVGSLIMRRMTSGAPRQADRFARLATLTQALMPSAWFLCMGLPGAAASFAGAALVLAAVDAVVRTGIHLARPLDYQP
;
A
#
# COMPACT_ATOMS: atom_id res chain seq x y z
N MET A 1 6.81 11.06 -4.98
CA MET A 1 5.74 12.08 -5.18
C MET A 1 5.27 12.72 -3.89
N ASN A 2 4.86 11.95 -2.86
CA ASN A 2 4.35 12.54 -1.62
C ASN A 2 5.36 13.52 -0.95
N ASP A 3 6.65 13.16 -0.89
CA ASP A 3 7.68 14.04 -0.30
C ASP A 3 7.92 15.35 -1.10
N VAL A 4 7.64 15.38 -2.40
CA VAL A 4 7.72 16.61 -3.21
C VAL A 4 6.60 17.57 -2.81
N LEU A 5 5.40 17.04 -2.65
CA LEU A 5 4.19 17.81 -2.35
C LEU A 5 4.11 18.25 -0.90
N ASP A 6 4.68 17.47 0.04
CA ASP A 6 4.65 17.78 1.47
C ASP A 6 5.78 18.73 1.91
N ARG A 7 6.79 19.00 1.07
CA ARG A 7 7.99 19.75 1.46
C ARG A 7 7.72 21.14 2.04
N LYS A 8 6.74 21.88 1.52
CA LYS A 8 6.39 23.22 2.05
C LYS A 8 5.68 23.15 3.41
N HIS A 9 4.80 22.17 3.59
CA HIS A 9 4.08 21.95 4.85
C HIS A 9 5.04 21.40 5.93
N ASP A 10 5.89 20.45 5.56
CA ASP A 10 6.89 19.86 6.46
C ASP A 10 7.94 20.87 6.91
N ARG A 11 8.33 21.83 6.05
CA ARG A 11 9.20 22.95 6.44
C ARG A 11 8.59 23.87 7.49
N ALA A 12 7.25 24.00 7.52
CA ALA A 12 6.56 24.89 8.44
C ALA A 12 6.23 24.23 9.79
N PHE A 13 6.10 22.89 9.84
CA PHE A 13 5.58 22.18 11.02
C PHE A 13 6.50 21.10 11.61
N ALA A 14 7.67 20.82 11.00
CA ALA A 14 8.60 19.80 11.49
C ALA A 14 10.05 20.31 11.52
N THR A 15 10.38 21.12 12.53
CA THR A 15 11.73 21.66 12.77
C THR A 15 12.72 20.64 13.37
N GLU A 16 12.28 19.50 13.90
CA GLU A 16 13.11 18.58 14.70
C GLU A 16 13.22 17.13 14.15
N ARG A 17 13.31 16.92 12.83
CA ARG A 17 13.67 15.59 12.28
C ARG A 17 15.08 15.61 11.67
N PRO A 18 16.04 14.78 12.15
CA PRO A 18 17.46 14.93 11.81
C PRO A 18 17.86 14.60 10.35
N SER A 19 16.96 14.12 9.48
CA SER A 19 17.38 13.31 8.31
C SER A 19 16.84 13.70 6.93
N ARG A 20 16.21 14.87 6.74
CA ARG A 20 15.41 15.13 5.52
C ARG A 20 16.01 16.02 4.43
N TRP A 21 17.33 16.21 4.40
CA TRP A 21 17.99 17.17 3.50
C TRP A 21 18.82 16.59 2.34
N LEU A 22 18.88 15.27 2.16
CA LEU A 22 19.81 14.64 1.21
C LEU A 22 19.47 14.85 -0.28
N LEU A 23 18.22 15.13 -0.65
CA LEU A 23 17.81 15.26 -2.06
C LEU A 23 17.05 16.57 -2.36
N SER A 24 17.40 17.18 -3.50
CA SER A 24 16.70 18.36 -4.03
C SER A 24 15.27 18.00 -4.47
N VAL A 25 14.39 19.00 -4.57
CA VAL A 25 13.02 18.80 -5.09
C VAL A 25 13.05 18.22 -6.50
N GLN A 26 13.99 18.69 -7.32
CA GLN A 26 14.18 18.24 -8.69
C GLN A 26 14.52 16.76 -8.73
N TRP A 27 15.41 16.27 -7.85
CA TRP A 27 15.73 14.85 -7.75
C TRP A 27 14.55 14.01 -7.28
N LEU A 28 13.80 14.46 -6.28
CA LEU A 28 12.60 13.74 -5.81
C LEU A 28 11.50 13.69 -6.88
N ALA A 29 11.36 14.74 -7.70
CA ALA A 29 10.45 14.77 -8.83
C ALA A 29 10.93 13.85 -9.96
N ALA A 30 12.23 13.91 -10.30
CA ALA A 30 12.85 13.04 -11.29
C ALA A 30 12.68 11.56 -10.92
N LEU A 31 12.95 11.19 -9.65
CA LEU A 31 12.74 9.82 -9.16
C LEU A 31 11.29 9.37 -9.28
N ALA A 32 10.33 10.26 -8.99
CA ALA A 32 8.91 9.95 -9.13
C ALA A 32 8.50 9.75 -10.61
N VAL A 33 9.06 10.56 -11.53
CA VAL A 33 8.82 10.41 -12.97
C VAL A 33 9.46 9.14 -13.49
N ILE A 34 10.72 8.88 -13.14
CA ILE A 34 11.43 7.66 -13.52
C ILE A 34 10.70 6.42 -12.98
N SER A 35 10.26 6.42 -11.73
CA SER A 35 9.51 5.28 -11.18
C SER A 35 8.19 5.05 -11.90
N LEU A 36 7.47 6.13 -12.26
CA LEU A 36 6.24 6.04 -13.04
C LEU A 36 6.49 5.51 -14.46
N LEU A 37 7.50 6.05 -15.16
CA LEU A 37 7.84 5.60 -16.51
C LEU A 37 8.29 4.15 -16.53
N SER A 38 9.11 3.72 -15.56
CA SER A 38 9.52 2.33 -15.40
C SER A 38 8.32 1.42 -15.13
N ALA A 39 7.37 1.86 -14.29
CA ALA A 39 6.15 1.09 -14.03
C ALA A 39 5.27 0.93 -15.28
N LEU A 40 5.10 1.99 -16.07
CA LEU A 40 4.36 1.94 -17.33
C LEU A 40 5.07 1.08 -18.39
N GLY A 41 6.41 1.17 -18.47
CA GLY A 41 7.21 0.31 -19.35
C GLY A 41 7.17 -1.16 -18.95
N ALA A 42 7.07 -1.47 -17.66
CA ALA A 42 6.80 -2.84 -17.21
C ALA A 42 5.37 -3.27 -17.53
N ALA A 43 4.39 -2.38 -17.33
CA ALA A 43 2.98 -2.66 -17.61
C ALA A 43 2.70 -2.94 -19.10
N SER A 44 3.48 -2.35 -20.01
CA SER A 44 3.30 -2.57 -21.46
C SER A 44 3.56 -4.02 -21.88
N GLN A 45 4.26 -4.81 -21.06
CA GLN A 45 4.47 -6.25 -21.32
C GLN A 45 3.20 -7.08 -21.13
N PHE A 46 2.19 -6.55 -20.41
CA PHE A 46 0.91 -7.22 -20.14
C PHE A 46 -0.21 -6.81 -21.11
N GLY A 47 0.16 -6.13 -22.20
CA GLY A 47 -0.77 -5.71 -23.24
C GLY A 47 -1.59 -4.46 -22.89
N ARG A 48 -2.61 -4.19 -23.71
CA ARG A 48 -3.37 -2.93 -23.65
C ARG A 48 -4.11 -2.74 -22.32
N GLY A 49 -4.79 -3.76 -21.82
CA GLY A 49 -5.54 -3.63 -20.57
C GLY A 49 -4.63 -3.48 -19.36
N GLY A 50 -3.46 -4.12 -19.34
CA GLY A 50 -2.48 -3.99 -18.25
C GLY A 50 -1.94 -2.57 -18.17
N MET A 51 -1.70 -1.94 -19.34
CA MET A 51 -1.33 -0.54 -19.43
C MET A 51 -2.47 0.41 -18.99
N LEU A 52 -3.73 0.10 -19.32
CA LEU A 52 -4.89 0.87 -18.85
C LEU A 52 -5.04 0.79 -17.33
N VAL A 53 -4.95 -0.41 -16.74
CA VAL A 53 -5.03 -0.62 -15.30
C VAL A 53 -3.86 0.07 -14.58
N ALA A 54 -2.64 -0.01 -15.11
CA ALA A 54 -1.50 0.72 -14.58
C ALA A 54 -1.68 2.24 -14.65
N GLY A 55 -2.28 2.74 -15.74
CA GLY A 55 -2.67 4.15 -15.89
C GLY A 55 -3.71 4.59 -14.85
N LEU A 56 -4.73 3.75 -14.60
CA LEU A 56 -5.72 3.98 -13.55
C LEU A 56 -5.08 3.99 -12.16
N ALA A 57 -4.16 3.07 -11.88
CA ALA A 57 -3.41 3.04 -10.62
C ALA A 57 -2.56 4.31 -10.45
N ALA A 58 -1.87 4.75 -11.50
CA ALA A 58 -1.09 5.99 -11.49
C ALA A 58 -1.96 7.23 -11.26
N ALA A 59 -3.10 7.33 -11.94
CA ALA A 59 -4.09 8.38 -11.71
C ALA A 59 -4.62 8.36 -10.28
N GLY A 60 -4.90 7.17 -9.74
CA GLY A 60 -5.27 6.96 -8.34
C GLY A 60 -4.19 7.45 -7.37
N ILE A 61 -2.91 7.18 -7.62
CA ILE A 61 -1.80 7.68 -6.80
C ILE A 61 -1.72 9.21 -6.85
N VAL A 62 -1.92 9.84 -8.00
CA VAL A 62 -1.97 11.31 -8.12
C VAL A 62 -3.16 11.87 -7.33
N ALA A 63 -4.35 11.33 -7.53
CA ALA A 63 -5.56 11.73 -6.82
C ALA A 63 -5.40 11.56 -5.31
N TYR A 64 -4.84 10.44 -4.85
CA TYR A 64 -4.50 10.21 -3.45
C TYR A 64 -3.58 11.30 -2.90
N ASN A 65 -2.47 11.60 -3.59
CA ASN A 65 -1.51 12.59 -3.11
C ASN A 65 -2.08 14.02 -3.03
N VAL A 66 -3.10 14.34 -3.84
CA VAL A 66 -3.79 15.62 -3.80
C VAL A 66 -4.90 15.63 -2.74
N LEU A 67 -5.80 14.65 -2.78
CA LEU A 67 -7.05 14.66 -2.02
C LEU A 67 -6.91 14.11 -0.60
N ALA A 68 -6.01 13.14 -0.36
CA ALA A 68 -5.88 12.49 0.95
C ALA A 68 -5.42 13.45 2.06
N LYS A 69 -4.81 14.59 1.69
CA LYS A 69 -4.44 15.64 2.64
C LYS A 69 -5.65 16.35 3.24
N PHE A 70 -6.71 16.49 2.45
CA PHE A 70 -7.93 17.21 2.84
C PHE A 70 -8.97 16.25 3.42
N ILE A 71 -9.01 15.02 2.91
CA ILE A 71 -10.02 14.01 3.28
C ILE A 71 -9.30 12.71 3.67
N PRO A 72 -8.93 12.51 4.96
CA PRO A 72 -8.22 11.31 5.41
C PRO A 72 -8.95 10.00 5.04
N ALA A 73 -10.28 10.04 5.14
CA ALA A 73 -11.16 8.93 4.77
C ALA A 73 -11.01 8.48 3.31
N PHE A 74 -10.87 9.44 2.38
CA PHE A 74 -10.57 9.16 0.99
C PHE A 74 -9.21 8.46 0.86
N GLY A 75 -8.23 8.91 1.64
CA GLY A 75 -6.88 8.35 1.67
C GLY A 75 -6.84 6.85 2.01
N PHE A 76 -7.58 6.43 3.04
CA PHE A 76 -7.55 5.03 3.50
C PHE A 76 -8.02 4.07 2.39
N VAL A 77 -9.16 4.36 1.79
CA VAL A 77 -9.76 3.50 0.78
C VAL A 77 -8.99 3.56 -0.52
N SER A 78 -8.53 4.76 -0.92
CA SER A 78 -7.78 4.93 -2.17
C SER A 78 -6.46 4.14 -2.14
N LEU A 79 -5.76 4.10 -1.00
CA LEU A 79 -4.56 3.23 -0.87
C LEU A 79 -4.89 1.77 -1.13
N GLY A 80 -6.02 1.28 -0.59
CA GLY A 80 -6.46 -0.09 -0.82
C GLY A 80 -6.84 -0.35 -2.27
N ALA A 81 -7.62 0.54 -2.86
CA ALA A 81 -8.05 0.43 -4.26
C ALA A 81 -6.85 0.45 -5.22
N ILE A 82 -5.87 1.34 -4.98
CA ILE A 82 -4.61 1.38 -5.73
C ILE A 82 -3.88 0.04 -5.59
N GLY A 83 -3.78 -0.53 -4.39
CA GLY A 83 -3.16 -1.83 -4.17
C GLY A 83 -3.83 -2.96 -4.96
N ALA A 84 -5.16 -3.00 -4.98
CA ALA A 84 -5.92 -3.97 -5.78
C ALA A 84 -5.70 -3.78 -7.29
N LEU A 85 -5.68 -2.53 -7.78
CA LEU A 85 -5.41 -2.23 -9.18
C LEU A 85 -4.03 -2.73 -9.61
N HIS A 86 -2.99 -2.61 -8.77
CA HIS A 86 -1.66 -3.15 -9.10
C HIS A 86 -1.68 -4.67 -9.31
N MET A 87 -2.50 -5.39 -8.54
CA MET A 87 -2.64 -6.84 -8.70
C MET A 87 -3.36 -7.22 -10.00
N LEU A 88 -4.22 -6.33 -10.54
CA LEU A 88 -4.95 -6.52 -11.80
C LEU A 88 -4.14 -6.17 -13.05
N VAL A 89 -2.98 -5.54 -12.92
CA VAL A 89 -2.10 -5.23 -14.07
C VAL A 89 -1.71 -6.49 -14.86
N PRO A 90 -1.18 -7.56 -14.23
CA PRO A 90 -0.79 -8.77 -14.95
C PRO A 90 -1.96 -9.63 -15.42
N ASP A 91 -3.09 -9.56 -14.72
CA ASP A 91 -4.30 -10.33 -15.02
C ASP A 91 -5.53 -9.43 -14.84
N GLN A 92 -6.10 -9.00 -15.98
CA GLN A 92 -7.19 -8.01 -16.03
C GLN A 92 -8.57 -8.65 -15.88
N HIS A 93 -8.66 -9.96 -16.01
CA HIS A 93 -9.90 -10.73 -15.95
C HIS A 93 -9.71 -11.94 -15.05
N PRO A 94 -9.34 -11.72 -13.77
CA PRO A 94 -9.10 -12.82 -12.86
C PRO A 94 -10.39 -13.60 -12.63
N GLY A 95 -10.28 -14.91 -12.41
CA GLY A 95 -11.45 -15.76 -12.13
C GLY A 95 -12.11 -15.47 -10.78
N VAL A 96 -11.42 -14.80 -9.84
CA VAL A 96 -11.87 -14.63 -8.44
C VAL A 96 -11.61 -13.22 -7.90
N VAL A 97 -12.61 -12.63 -7.23
CA VAL A 97 -12.57 -11.26 -6.66
C VAL A 97 -11.81 -11.21 -5.33
N LEU A 98 -11.86 -12.30 -4.57
CA LEU A 98 -11.48 -12.33 -3.15
C LEU A 98 -10.05 -11.86 -2.83
N PRO A 99 -8.98 -12.22 -3.59
CA PRO A 99 -7.62 -11.73 -3.33
C PRO A 99 -7.52 -10.20 -3.38
N PHE A 100 -8.14 -9.60 -4.40
CA PHE A 100 -8.11 -8.16 -4.67
C PHE A 100 -8.90 -7.40 -3.61
N TRP A 101 -10.11 -7.89 -3.30
CA TRP A 101 -10.97 -7.31 -2.28
C TRP A 101 -10.34 -7.40 -0.89
N PHE A 102 -9.69 -8.51 -0.54
CA PHE A 102 -8.99 -8.65 0.73
C PHE A 102 -7.79 -7.72 0.82
N SER A 103 -6.95 -7.65 -0.22
CA SER A 103 -5.80 -6.74 -0.28
C SER A 103 -6.22 -5.28 -0.10
N MET A 104 -7.30 -4.87 -0.78
CA MET A 104 -7.90 -3.54 -0.63
C MET A 104 -8.37 -3.29 0.80
N THR A 105 -9.15 -4.21 1.35
CA THR A 105 -9.77 -4.09 2.68
C THR A 105 -8.71 -4.05 3.78
N PHE A 106 -7.74 -4.98 3.73
CA PHE A 106 -6.61 -5.01 4.65
C PHE A 106 -5.83 -3.70 4.63
N THR A 107 -5.51 -3.21 3.44
CA THR A 107 -4.80 -1.93 3.26
C THR A 107 -5.58 -0.76 3.84
N ALA A 108 -6.88 -0.67 3.58
CA ALA A 108 -7.71 0.42 4.07
C ALA A 108 -7.81 0.42 5.61
N ILE A 109 -7.99 -0.76 6.22
CA ILE A 109 -8.02 -0.94 7.67
C ILE A 109 -6.68 -0.50 8.27
N VAL A 110 -5.58 -1.00 7.71
CA VAL A 110 -4.23 -0.66 8.15
C VAL A 110 -3.98 0.84 8.05
N ALA A 111 -4.33 1.47 6.94
CA ALA A 111 -4.17 2.92 6.75
C ALA A 111 -4.97 3.70 7.80
N GLY A 112 -6.20 3.28 8.10
CA GLY A 112 -7.03 3.86 9.15
C GLY A 112 -6.42 3.71 10.56
N ILE A 113 -5.89 2.52 10.89
CA ILE A 113 -5.22 2.27 12.17
C ILE A 113 -3.94 3.12 12.28
N VAL A 114 -3.10 3.18 11.24
CA VAL A 114 -1.88 4.01 11.22
C VAL A 114 -2.25 5.48 11.44
N HIS A 115 -3.30 5.97 10.77
CA HIS A 115 -3.77 7.35 10.90
C HIS A 115 -4.19 7.68 12.33
N ARG A 116 -4.94 6.78 12.97
CA ARG A 116 -5.34 6.92 14.38
C ARG A 116 -4.14 6.88 15.32
N LEU A 117 -3.24 5.91 15.15
CA LEU A 117 -2.05 5.76 16.01
C LEU A 117 -1.10 6.94 15.90
N ARG A 118 -0.95 7.51 14.70
CA ARG A 118 -0.14 8.73 14.48
C ARG A 118 -0.83 10.01 14.92
N GLN A 119 -2.07 9.94 15.40
CA GLN A 119 -2.90 11.09 15.77
C GLN A 119 -2.86 12.20 14.69
N LYS A 120 -2.86 11.78 13.41
CA LYS A 120 -2.72 12.71 12.29
C LYS A 120 -3.93 13.64 12.24
N ARG A 121 -3.66 14.93 12.00
CA ARG A 121 -4.68 15.94 11.72
C ARG A 121 -4.89 16.06 10.20
N PRO A 122 -6.13 16.28 9.72
CA PRO A 122 -7.37 16.35 10.49
C PRO A 122 -7.81 14.98 11.03
N ALA A 123 -8.53 14.98 12.16
CA ALA A 123 -9.04 13.77 12.77
C ALA A 123 -10.10 13.11 11.87
N ALA A 124 -10.15 11.78 11.85
CA ALA A 124 -11.18 11.04 11.13
C ALA A 124 -12.53 11.24 11.83
N THR A 125 -13.38 12.11 11.29
CA THR A 125 -14.74 12.35 11.78
C THR A 125 -15.66 11.17 11.46
N VAL A 126 -16.78 11.04 12.17
CA VAL A 126 -17.79 10.00 11.87
C VAL A 126 -18.30 10.12 10.44
N ARG A 127 -18.59 11.34 9.97
CA ARG A 127 -18.97 11.60 8.57
C ARG A 127 -17.90 11.16 7.58
N GLY A 128 -16.63 11.41 7.90
CA GLY A 128 -15.50 10.91 7.12
C GLY A 128 -15.47 9.37 7.10
N MET A 129 -15.72 8.71 8.23
CA MET A 129 -15.77 7.25 8.28
C MET A 129 -16.92 6.67 7.46
N LEU A 130 -18.11 7.29 7.51
CA LEU A 130 -19.24 6.90 6.65
C LEU A 130 -18.90 7.07 5.17
N PHE A 131 -18.23 8.16 4.81
CA PHE A 131 -17.72 8.35 3.46
C PHE A 131 -16.69 7.29 3.06
N ALA A 132 -15.77 6.91 3.96
CA ALA A 132 -14.83 5.82 3.72
C ALA A 132 -15.55 4.49 3.48
N VAL A 133 -16.55 4.16 4.30
CA VAL A 133 -17.35 2.94 4.12
C VAL A 133 -18.10 2.95 2.79
N ALA A 134 -18.72 4.08 2.43
CA ALA A 134 -19.42 4.23 1.16
C ALA A 134 -18.46 4.10 -0.04
N LEU A 135 -17.28 4.73 0.03
CA LEU A 135 -16.26 4.64 -1.02
C LEU A 135 -15.70 3.22 -1.14
N TRP A 136 -15.49 2.54 -0.01
CA TRP A 136 -15.05 1.15 0.02
C TRP A 136 -16.12 0.21 -0.57
N ALA A 137 -17.40 0.45 -0.27
CA ALA A 137 -18.50 -0.31 -0.85
C ALA A 137 -18.60 -0.07 -2.36
N ALA A 138 -18.43 1.18 -2.82
CA ALA A 138 -18.40 1.53 -4.24
C ALA A 138 -17.25 0.80 -4.98
N TRP A 139 -16.04 0.80 -4.42
CA TRP A 139 -14.92 0.05 -4.99
C TRP A 139 -15.11 -1.47 -4.94
N SER A 140 -15.72 -2.00 -3.88
CA SER A 140 -16.08 -3.42 -3.79
C SER A 140 -17.06 -3.81 -4.89
N ALA A 141 -18.09 -2.99 -5.12
CA ALA A 141 -19.04 -3.18 -6.19
C ALA A 141 -18.38 -3.06 -7.57
N ALA A 142 -17.47 -2.10 -7.77
CA ALA A 142 -16.73 -1.95 -9.01
C ALA A 142 -15.83 -3.16 -9.31
N LEU A 143 -15.16 -3.72 -8.31
CA LEU A 143 -14.36 -4.95 -8.45
C LEU A 143 -15.24 -6.13 -8.86
N VAL A 144 -16.37 -6.32 -8.17
CA VAL A 144 -17.33 -7.39 -8.51
C VAL A 144 -17.87 -7.18 -9.92
N TRP A 145 -18.27 -5.96 -10.28
CA TRP A 145 -18.81 -5.64 -11.61
C TRP A 145 -17.79 -5.88 -12.73
N TRP A 146 -16.51 -5.59 -12.49
CA TRP A 146 -15.43 -5.83 -13.45
C TRP A 146 -15.17 -7.32 -13.65
N ILE A 147 -15.12 -8.08 -12.55
CA ILE A 147 -14.64 -9.47 -12.54
C ILE A 147 -15.77 -10.46 -12.83
N ALA A 148 -16.95 -10.28 -12.24
CA ALA A 148 -18.08 -11.22 -12.32
C ALA A 148 -18.48 -11.65 -13.74
N PRO A 149 -18.47 -10.79 -14.77
CA PRO A 149 -18.80 -11.21 -16.13
C PRO A 149 -17.87 -12.27 -16.71
N ASN A 150 -16.66 -12.42 -16.17
CA ASN A 150 -15.63 -13.33 -16.67
C ASN A 150 -15.46 -14.58 -15.79
N SER A 151 -16.27 -14.73 -14.74
CA SER A 151 -16.12 -15.76 -13.72
C SER A 151 -17.38 -16.61 -13.58
N ARG A 152 -17.23 -17.93 -13.46
CA ARG A 152 -18.35 -18.83 -13.14
C ARG A 152 -18.82 -18.69 -11.70
N ASP A 153 -17.89 -18.46 -10.78
CA ASP A 153 -18.16 -18.11 -9.39
C ASP A 153 -17.17 -17.02 -8.94
N PRO A 154 -17.55 -15.74 -9.05
CA PRO A 154 -16.61 -14.64 -8.82
C PRO A 154 -16.18 -14.45 -7.37
N LEU A 155 -16.91 -15.00 -6.40
CA LEU A 155 -16.64 -14.76 -4.98
C LEU A 155 -15.65 -15.77 -4.43
N VAL A 156 -15.82 -17.05 -4.76
CA VAL A 156 -15.01 -18.16 -4.24
C VAL A 156 -14.66 -19.20 -5.31
N GLY A 157 -15.07 -19.00 -6.56
CA GLY A 157 -14.79 -19.88 -7.68
C GLY A 157 -13.33 -19.84 -8.07
N PHE A 158 -12.61 -20.82 -7.57
CA PHE A 158 -11.27 -21.12 -8.03
C PHE A 158 -11.40 -22.13 -9.18
N ASP A 159 -11.14 -21.69 -10.41
CA ASP A 159 -11.08 -22.61 -11.55
C ASP A 159 -9.93 -23.63 -11.38
N HIS A 160 -8.90 -23.29 -10.60
CA HIS A 160 -7.83 -24.20 -10.21
C HIS A 160 -7.58 -24.22 -8.69
N PRO A 161 -7.29 -25.39 -8.07
CA PRO A 161 -7.02 -25.51 -6.63
C PRO A 161 -5.80 -24.68 -6.16
N ARG A 162 -4.93 -24.28 -7.09
CA ARG A 162 -3.79 -23.38 -6.84
C ARG A 162 -4.26 -21.97 -6.46
N ASP A 163 -5.42 -21.55 -6.98
CA ASP A 163 -6.00 -20.21 -6.76
C ASP A 163 -6.60 -20.07 -5.33
N GLY A 164 -7.06 -21.20 -4.76
CA GLY A 164 -7.52 -21.27 -3.37
C GLY A 164 -6.39 -21.14 -2.35
N ILE A 165 -5.21 -21.69 -2.67
CA ILE A 165 -4.00 -21.58 -1.83
C ILE A 165 -3.54 -20.12 -1.72
N VAL A 166 -3.74 -19.32 -2.77
CA VAL A 166 -3.38 -17.89 -2.82
C VAL A 166 -4.20 -17.08 -1.85
N VAL A 167 -5.52 -17.29 -1.87
CA VAL A 167 -6.43 -16.65 -0.94
C VAL A 167 -6.06 -17.05 0.47
N VAL A 168 -5.87 -18.34 0.74
CA VAL A 168 -5.47 -18.82 2.06
C VAL A 168 -4.12 -18.24 2.51
N ALA A 169 -3.12 -18.13 1.63
CA ALA A 169 -1.81 -17.58 1.94
C ALA A 169 -1.87 -16.07 2.20
N ILE A 170 -2.58 -15.32 1.36
CA ILE A 170 -2.81 -13.87 1.52
C ILE A 170 -3.60 -13.60 2.82
N LEU A 171 -4.66 -14.38 3.07
CA LEU A 171 -5.46 -14.32 4.30
C LEU A 171 -4.62 -14.67 5.53
N LEU A 172 -3.83 -15.74 5.49
CA LEU A 172 -2.95 -16.16 6.59
C LEU A 172 -1.88 -15.12 6.88
N ILE A 173 -1.21 -14.60 5.85
CA ILE A 173 -0.20 -13.55 6.01
C ILE A 173 -0.86 -12.29 6.61
N GLY A 174 -2.03 -11.88 6.09
CA GLY A 174 -2.79 -10.76 6.63
C GLY A 174 -3.22 -10.96 8.09
N CYS A 175 -3.73 -12.14 8.44
CA CYS A 175 -4.19 -12.50 9.78
C CYS A 175 -3.05 -12.67 10.80
N VAL A 176 -1.95 -13.33 10.43
CA VAL A 176 -0.77 -13.50 11.28
C VAL A 176 -0.13 -12.15 11.54
N VAL A 177 0.05 -11.33 10.51
CA VAL A 177 0.64 -10.00 10.68
C VAL A 177 -0.32 -9.08 11.45
N GLY A 178 -1.61 -9.10 11.15
CA GLY A 178 -2.64 -8.36 11.88
C GLY A 178 -2.71 -8.73 13.37
N SER A 179 -2.61 -10.02 13.70
CA SER A 179 -2.63 -10.49 15.10
C SER A 179 -1.34 -10.17 15.86
N LEU A 180 -0.17 -10.30 15.23
CA LEU A 180 1.11 -9.88 15.79
C LEU A 180 1.15 -8.37 16.04
N ILE A 181 0.50 -7.60 15.17
CA ILE A 181 0.30 -6.17 15.33
C ILE A 181 -0.58 -5.90 16.55
N MET A 182 -1.78 -6.47 16.61
CA MET A 182 -2.75 -6.19 17.69
C MET A 182 -2.18 -6.52 19.07
N ARG A 183 -1.42 -7.62 19.19
CA ARG A 183 -0.74 -8.02 20.43
C ARG A 183 0.31 -7.02 20.91
N ARG A 184 0.90 -6.24 20.01
CA ARG A 184 1.93 -5.26 20.35
C ARG A 184 1.38 -3.86 20.61
N MET A 185 0.07 -3.65 20.55
CA MET A 185 -0.58 -2.33 20.72
C MET A 185 -0.72 -1.86 22.19
N THR A 186 -0.10 -2.54 23.15
CA THR A 186 -0.30 -2.31 24.60
C THR A 186 0.67 -1.30 25.27
N SER A 187 1.51 -0.56 24.53
CA SER A 187 2.50 0.36 25.15
C SER A 187 3.10 1.45 24.22
N GLY A 188 2.62 2.70 24.33
CA GLY A 188 3.25 3.93 23.79
C GLY A 188 2.97 4.27 22.31
N ALA A 189 2.19 5.33 22.04
CA ALA A 189 1.53 5.59 20.75
C ALA A 189 2.41 5.88 19.50
N PRO A 190 3.46 6.75 19.52
CA PRO A 190 4.10 7.19 18.27
C PRO A 190 5.07 6.16 17.67
N ARG A 191 5.92 5.54 18.52
CA ARG A 191 6.89 4.52 18.08
C ARG A 191 6.21 3.25 17.57
N GLN A 192 5.03 2.94 18.11
CA GLN A 192 4.22 1.82 17.64
C GLN A 192 3.60 2.08 16.28
N ALA A 193 3.09 3.29 16.03
CA ALA A 193 2.53 3.65 14.72
C ALA A 193 3.53 3.45 13.58
N ASP A 194 4.80 3.77 13.84
CA ASP A 194 5.88 3.57 12.88
C ASP A 194 6.22 2.09 12.68
N ARG A 195 6.29 1.29 13.76
CA ARG A 195 6.49 -0.17 13.65
C ARG A 195 5.34 -0.85 12.90
N PHE A 196 4.12 -0.41 13.20
CA PHE A 196 2.89 -0.90 12.58
C PHE A 196 2.87 -0.59 11.08
N ALA A 197 3.13 0.67 10.70
CA ALA A 197 3.20 1.08 9.31
C ALA A 197 4.23 0.27 8.51
N ARG A 198 5.37 -0.10 9.12
CA ARG A 198 6.40 -0.92 8.46
C ARG A 198 5.94 -2.35 8.18
N LEU A 199 5.42 -3.02 9.21
CA LEU A 199 4.91 -4.39 9.08
C LEU A 199 3.82 -4.43 8.00
N ALA A 200 2.90 -3.48 8.06
CA ALA A 200 1.89 -3.26 7.04
C ALA A 200 2.46 -3.12 5.62
N THR A 201 3.44 -2.25 5.40
CA THR A 201 4.04 -2.06 4.06
C THR A 201 4.73 -3.33 3.56
N LEU A 202 5.35 -4.12 4.43
CA LEU A 202 5.94 -5.41 4.05
C LEU A 202 4.86 -6.40 3.65
N THR A 203 3.78 -6.50 4.41
CA THR A 203 2.63 -7.35 4.07
C THR A 203 2.03 -6.95 2.73
N GLN A 204 1.88 -5.65 2.47
CA GLN A 204 1.37 -5.14 1.19
C GLN A 204 2.27 -5.48 0.01
N ALA A 205 3.60 -5.54 0.18
CA ALA A 205 4.51 -5.93 -0.88
C ALA A 205 4.52 -7.45 -1.12
N LEU A 206 4.24 -8.24 -0.08
CA LEU A 206 4.14 -9.71 -0.17
C LEU A 206 2.83 -10.18 -0.82
N MET A 207 1.74 -9.42 -0.72
CA MET A 207 0.45 -9.80 -1.32
C MET A 207 0.51 -9.93 -2.86
N PRO A 208 1.05 -8.96 -3.63
CA PRO A 208 1.30 -9.13 -5.07
C PRO A 208 2.28 -10.27 -5.36
N SER A 209 3.33 -10.44 -4.55
CA SER A 209 4.28 -11.54 -4.73
C SER A 209 3.59 -12.90 -4.62
N ALA A 210 2.71 -13.08 -3.63
CA ALA A 210 1.92 -14.30 -3.48
C ALA A 210 1.01 -14.50 -4.71
N TRP A 211 0.36 -13.44 -5.19
CA TRP A 211 -0.47 -13.48 -6.40
C TRP A 211 0.31 -13.92 -7.64
N PHE A 212 1.46 -13.30 -7.92
CA PHE A 212 2.33 -13.67 -9.04
C PHE A 212 2.82 -15.10 -8.99
N LEU A 213 3.16 -15.60 -7.81
CA LEU A 213 3.62 -16.98 -7.66
C LEU A 213 2.54 -17.97 -8.10
N CYS A 214 1.28 -17.62 -7.86
CA CYS A 214 0.15 -18.48 -8.11
C CYS A 214 -0.34 -18.45 -9.56
N MET A 215 -0.16 -17.31 -10.24
CA MET A 215 -0.25 -17.24 -11.70
C MET A 215 0.88 -18.00 -12.43
N GLY A 216 1.77 -18.69 -11.70
CA GLY A 216 2.89 -19.40 -12.30
C GLY A 216 3.99 -18.47 -12.82
N LEU A 217 4.08 -17.25 -12.27
CA LEU A 217 5.07 -16.23 -12.64
C LEU A 217 6.10 -16.05 -11.51
N PRO A 218 6.97 -17.05 -11.24
CA PRO A 218 7.90 -17.01 -10.12
C PRO A 218 8.94 -15.90 -10.24
N GLY A 219 9.32 -15.50 -11.46
CA GLY A 219 10.25 -14.38 -11.67
C GLY A 219 9.64 -13.03 -11.26
N ALA A 220 8.36 -12.80 -11.57
CA ALA A 220 7.64 -11.61 -11.12
C ALA A 220 7.44 -11.64 -9.60
N ALA A 221 7.05 -12.78 -9.04
CA ALA A 221 6.93 -12.97 -7.60
C ALA A 221 8.25 -12.65 -6.88
N ALA A 222 9.36 -13.23 -7.33
CA ALA A 222 10.69 -12.98 -6.78
C ALA A 222 11.10 -11.51 -6.87
N SER A 223 10.72 -10.81 -7.94
CA SER A 223 10.99 -9.37 -8.11
C SER A 223 10.26 -8.52 -7.07
N PHE A 224 8.98 -8.80 -6.81
CA PHE A 224 8.19 -8.11 -5.78
C PHE A 224 8.68 -8.45 -4.36
N ALA A 225 8.98 -9.72 -4.08
CA ALA A 225 9.57 -10.12 -2.81
C ALA A 225 10.95 -9.49 -2.59
N GLY A 226 11.79 -9.48 -3.63
CA GLY A 226 13.11 -8.83 -3.62
C GLY A 226 13.01 -7.34 -3.37
N ALA A 227 12.11 -6.64 -4.05
CA ALA A 227 11.85 -5.21 -3.81
C ALA A 227 11.39 -4.95 -2.37
N ALA A 228 10.52 -5.80 -1.81
CA ALA A 228 10.09 -5.72 -0.42
C ALA A 228 11.27 -5.86 0.56
N LEU A 229 12.16 -6.82 0.32
CA LEU A 229 13.36 -7.05 1.13
C LEU A 229 14.36 -5.88 1.02
N VAL A 230 14.57 -5.35 -0.19
CA VAL A 230 15.42 -4.17 -0.40
C VAL A 230 14.87 -2.97 0.36
N LEU A 231 13.56 -2.70 0.25
CA LEU A 231 12.92 -1.61 1.00
C LEU A 231 13.05 -1.82 2.53
N ALA A 232 12.90 -3.06 3.01
CA ALA A 232 13.11 -3.40 4.41
C ALA A 232 14.56 -3.14 4.86
N ALA A 233 15.53 -3.54 4.04
CA ALA A 233 16.95 -3.37 4.31
C ALA A 233 17.36 -1.90 4.30
N VAL A 234 16.90 -1.13 3.31
CA VAL A 234 17.12 0.32 3.23
C VAL A 234 16.56 1.01 4.47
N ASP A 235 15.32 0.69 4.87
CA ASP A 235 14.72 1.25 6.08
C ASP A 235 15.51 0.88 7.35
N ALA A 236 16.00 -0.35 7.45
CA ALA A 236 16.83 -0.79 8.56
C ALA A 236 18.15 -0.01 8.62
N VAL A 237 18.86 0.13 7.49
CA VAL A 237 20.13 0.86 7.39
C VAL A 237 19.96 2.34 7.75
N VAL A 238 18.95 3.00 7.19
CA VAL A 238 18.66 4.41 7.47
C VAL A 238 18.41 4.64 8.97
N ARG A 239 17.72 3.71 9.64
CA ARG A 239 17.50 3.80 11.09
C ARG A 239 18.77 3.62 11.89
N THR A 240 19.58 2.61 11.56
CA THR A 240 20.85 2.38 12.27
C THR A 240 21.74 3.62 12.15
N GLY A 241 21.81 4.23 10.96
CA GLY A 241 22.52 5.50 10.75
C GLY A 241 21.96 6.66 11.58
N ILE A 242 20.63 6.81 11.67
CA ILE A 242 20.00 7.87 12.49
C ILE A 242 20.21 7.64 13.99
N HIS A 243 20.20 6.38 14.45
CA HIS A 243 20.43 6.04 15.85
C HIS A 243 21.89 6.30 16.27
N LEU A 244 22.85 6.04 15.39
CA LEU A 244 24.27 6.34 15.61
C LEU A 244 24.57 7.84 15.59
N ALA A 245 23.75 8.65 14.90
CA ALA A 245 23.92 10.10 14.79
C ALA A 245 23.26 10.90 15.94
N ARG A 246 22.62 10.26 16.92
CA ARG A 246 22.10 10.97 18.11
C ARG A 246 23.21 11.12 19.15
N PRO A 247 23.51 12.35 19.63
CA PRO A 247 24.46 12.53 20.73
C PRO A 247 23.98 11.80 21.99
N LEU A 248 24.92 11.24 22.74
CA LEU A 248 24.70 10.35 23.90
C LEU A 248 23.97 11.00 25.09
N ASP A 249 23.68 12.30 25.05
CA ASP A 249 23.19 13.07 26.20
C ASP A 249 21.66 13.12 26.40
N TYR A 250 20.89 12.34 25.63
CA TYR A 250 19.45 12.21 25.85
C TYR A 250 19.05 10.75 26.07
N GLN A 251 19.27 10.26 27.28
CA GLN A 251 18.50 9.16 27.86
C GLN A 251 17.69 9.73 29.03
N PRO A 252 16.35 9.55 29.08
CA PRO A 252 15.59 9.74 30.32
C PRO A 252 15.93 8.64 31.33
#